data_AF-A0A943LPS7-F1
#
_entry.id   AF-A0A943LPS7-F1
#
_cell.length_a   1.000
_cell.length_b   1.000
_cell.length_c   1.000
_cell.angle_alpha   90.00
_cell.angle_beta   90.00
_cell.angle_gamma   90.00
#
_symmetry.space_group_name_H-M   'P 1'
#
loop_
_entity.id
_entity.type
_entity.pdbx_description
1 polymer ?
#
loop_
_entity_poly.entity_id
_entity_poly.type
_entity_poly.pdbx_seq_one_letter_code
_entity_poly.pdbx_strand_id
1 'polypeptide(L)' 'MHKLELLKDKLKELKLEKRRLLLSGKETKEVDIKIKEIEIEIKQEDKQ' A
#
# COMPACT_ATOMS: atom_id res chain seq x y z
N MET A 1 5.06 -16.18 9.83
CA MET A 1 5.28 -14.79 9.34
C MET A 1 4.09 -13.96 9.76
N HIS A 2 4.31 -12.83 10.42
CA HIS A 2 3.23 -12.00 10.94
C HIS A 2 2.48 -11.32 9.78
N LYS A 3 1.15 -11.46 9.75
CA LYS A 3 0.28 -10.86 8.74
C LYS A 3 0.49 -9.34 8.62
N LEU A 4 0.74 -8.66 9.74
CA LEU A 4 1.12 -7.25 9.80
C LEU A 4 2.41 -6.92 9.02
N GLU A 5 3.42 -7.79 9.08
CA GLU A 5 4.69 -7.61 8.38
C GLU A 5 4.49 -7.70 6.86
N LEU A 6 3.71 -8.68 6.40
CA LEU A 6 3.32 -8.81 5.00
C LEU A 6 2.55 -7.59 4.49
N LEU A 7 1.64 -7.04 5.30
CA LEU A 7 0.89 -5.84 4.94
C LEU A 7 1.81 -4.60 4.84
N LYS A 8 2.78 -4.47 5.75
CA LYS A 8 3.76 -3.37 5.71
C LYS A 8 4.66 -3.47 4.48
N ASP A 9 5.09 -4.67 4.10
CA ASP A 9 5.87 -4.88 2.88
C ASP A 9 5.06 -4.54 1.63
N LYS A 10 3.81 -5.01 1.55
CA LYS A 10 2.90 -4.72 0.43
C LYS A 10 2.61 -3.23 0.31
N LEU A 11 2.46 -2.52 1.42
CA LEU A 11 2.33 -1.05 1.43
C LEU A 11 3.56 -0.37 0.84
N LYS A 12 4.76 -0.86 1.15
CA LYS A 12 6.03 -0.33 0.63
C LYS A 12 6.13 -0.53 -0.88
N GLU A 13 5.75 -1.70 -1.38
CA GLU A 13 5.70 -2.00 -2.82
C GLU A 13 4.72 -1.07 -3.56
N LEU A 14 3.51 -0.88 -3.04
CA LEU A 14 2.53 0.01 -3.65
C LEU A 14 2.99 1.47 -3.68
N LYS A 15 3.69 1.95 -2.64
CA LYS A 15 4.27 3.30 -2.64
C LYS A 15 5.36 3.47 -3.71
N LEU A 16 6.17 2.43 -3.93
CA LEU A 16 7.16 2.42 -5.03
C LEU A 16 6.47 2.37 -6.40
N GLU A 17 5.43 1.57 -6.54
CA GLU A 17 4.64 1.49 -7.77
C GLU A 17 3.97 2.82 -8.11
N LYS A 18 3.36 3.48 -7.13
CA LYS A 18 2.81 4.82 -7.27
C LYS A 18 3.86 5.79 -7.80
N ARG A 19 5.08 5.75 -7.24
CA ARG A 19 6.19 6.59 -7.69
C ARG A 19 6.59 6.28 -9.14
N ARG A 20 6.67 5.01 -9.53
CA ARG A 20 6.95 4.61 -10.92
C ARG A 20 5.89 5.11 -11.89
N LEU A 21 4.62 5.00 -11.53
CA LEU A 21 3.50 5.48 -12.35
C LEU A 21 3.52 7.00 -12.50
N LEU A 22 3.73 7.74 -11.40
CA LEU A 22 3.88 9.20 -11.43
C LEU A 22 5.04 9.64 -12.34
N LEU A 23 6.20 8.99 -12.21
CA LEU A 23 7.36 9.27 -13.07
C LEU A 23 7.10 8.94 -14.54
N SER A 24 6.20 8.00 -14.81
CA SER A 24 5.76 7.63 -16.16
C SER A 24 4.60 8.48 -16.67
N GLY A 25 4.12 9.47 -15.90
CA GLY A 25 2.96 10.29 -16.23
C GLY A 25 1.63 9.53 -16.25
N LYS A 26 1.56 8.36 -15.61
CA LYS A 26 0.37 7.51 -15.55
C LYS A 26 -0.51 7.84 -14.35
N GLU A 27 -1.81 7.57 -14.48
CA GLU A 27 -2.77 7.72 -13.39
C GLU A 27 -2.46 6.76 -12.23
N THR A 28 -2.53 7.26 -10.99
CA THR A 28 -2.24 6.46 -9.80
C THR A 28 -3.44 6.18 -8.93
N LYS A 29 -4.66 6.57 -9.34
CA LYS A 29 -5.86 6.44 -8.52
C LYS A 29 -6.08 5.01 -8.02
N GLU A 30 -5.84 4.00 -8.86
CA GLU A 30 -5.95 2.60 -8.46
C GLU A 30 -4.93 2.22 -7.38
N VAL A 31 -3.69 2.68 -7.51
CA VAL A 31 -2.65 2.44 -6.50
C VAL A 31 -2.95 3.21 -5.21
N ASP A 32 -3.50 4.40 -5.31
CA ASP A 32 -3.93 5.20 -4.16
C ASP A 32 -5.07 4.53 -3.38
N ILE A 33 -6.04 3.92 -4.07
CA ILE A 33 -7.12 3.14 -3.43
C ILE A 33 -6.51 1.94 -2.68
N LYS A 34 -5.65 1.16 -3.35
CA LYS A 34 -4.99 -0.01 -2.74
C LYS A 34 -4.13 0.36 -1.53
N ILE A 35 -3.42 1.49 -1.59
CA ILE A 35 -2.64 2.00 -0.44
C ILE A 35 -3.56 2.26 0.75
N LYS A 36 -4.70 2.93 0.53
CA LYS A 36 -5.67 3.22 1.61
C LYS A 36 -6.27 1.95 2.20
N GLU A 37 -6.62 0.97 1.38
CA GLU A 37 -7.14 -0.33 1.85
C GLU A 37 -6.13 -1.02 2.77
N ILE A 38 -4.87 -1.12 2.34
CA ILE A 38 -3.80 -1.72 3.15
C ILE A 38 -3.54 -0.92 4.43
N GLU A 39 -3.56 0.41 4.38
CA GLU A 39 -3.41 1.23 5.60
C GLU A 39 -4.55 1.02 6.60
N ILE A 40 -5.77 0.75 6.13
CA ILE A 40 -6.91 0.38 6.98
C ILE A 40 -6.70 -1.03 7.58
N GLU A 41 -6.32 -2.01 6.77
CA GLU A 41 -6.03 -3.38 7.23
C GLU A 41 -4.92 -3.40 8.29
N ILE A 42 -3.83 -2.66 8.07
CA ILE A 42 -2.73 -2.50 9.04
C ILE A 42 -3.26 -1.93 10.35
N LYS A 43 -4.08 -0.88 10.30
CA LYS A 43 -4.67 -0.28 11.51
C LYS A 43 -5.62 -1.21 12.25
N GLN A 44 -6.30 -2.11 11.54
CA GLN A 44 -7.17 -3.11 12.16
C GLN A 44 -6.35 -4.21 12.84
N GLU A 45 -5.29 -4.69 12.17
CA GLU A 45 -4.37 -5.70 12.70
C GLU A 45 -3.52 -5.19 13.88
N ASP A 46 -3.13 -3.91 13.87
CA ASP A 46 -2.37 -3.27 14.97
C ASP A 46 -3.20 -3.03 16.24
N LYS A 47 -4.54 -3.06 16.10
CA LYS A 47 -5.50 -2.92 17.22
C LYS A 47 -5.94 -4.26 17.84
N GLN A 48 -5.59 -5.40 17.24
CA GLN A 48 -5.86 -6.72 17.80
C GLN A 48 -4.76 -7.13 18.79
#